data_AF-A0A7Y2E4Q7-F1
#
_entry.id   AF-A0A7Y2E4Q7-F1
#
_cell.length_a   1.000
_cell.length_b   1.000
_cell.length_c   1.000
_cell.angle_alpha   90.00
_cell.angle_beta   90.00
_cell.angle_gamma   90.00
#
_symmetry.space_group_name_H-M   'P 1'
#
loop_
_entity.id
_entity.type
_entity.pdbx_description
1 polymer ?
#
loop_
_entity_poly.entity_id
_entity_poly.type
_entity_poly.pdbx_seq_one_letter_code
_entity_poly.pdbx_strand_id
1 'polypeptide(L)'
;SRGALVREFLASGGTAEQYAENVETRGHRFNGFNLLLYDGSRLAYVTNRPNARARPVDSGIHGLSNADLDTPWPKVESGKRELERALETGTLSTERLLEILRDDVRAPDEKLPDTGVGLDLERALSSRFIRSDAYGTRSSTVVLIGRDGRIVFTEQTHIPRDTRPSTVEFDLIPT
;
A
#
# COMPACT_ATOMS: atom_id res chain seq x y z
N SER A 1 15.87 12.81 -0.86
CA SER A 1 15.38 11.49 -0.38
C SER A 1 14.03 11.19 -1.04
N ARG A 2 13.52 9.94 -0.99
CA ARG A 2 12.18 9.60 -1.52
C ARG A 2 11.06 10.42 -0.86
N GLY A 3 11.20 10.78 0.42
CA GLY A 3 10.24 11.63 1.13
C GLY A 3 10.06 13.03 0.52
N ALA A 4 11.02 13.53 -0.26
CA ALA A 4 10.86 14.77 -1.01
C ALA A 4 9.73 14.66 -2.06
N LEU A 5 9.55 13.49 -2.68
CA LEU A 5 8.51 13.28 -3.71
C LEU A 5 7.10 13.48 -3.15
N VAL A 6 6.85 13.00 -1.93
CA VAL A 6 5.54 13.15 -1.27
C VAL A 6 5.30 14.61 -0.86
N ARG A 7 6.31 15.24 -0.25
CA ARG A 7 6.23 16.65 0.16
C ARG A 7 6.01 17.58 -1.04
N GLU A 8 6.76 17.38 -2.12
CA GLU A 8 6.65 18.16 -3.35
C GLU A 8 5.27 18.02 -3.98
N PHE A 9 4.67 16.81 -3.98
CA PHE A 9 3.31 16.61 -4.46
C PHE A 9 2.28 17.37 -3.63
N LEU A 10 2.33 17.24 -2.31
CA LEU A 10 1.40 17.93 -1.40
C LEU A 10 1.53 19.46 -1.46
N ALA A 11 2.71 19.97 -1.81
CA ALA A 11 2.95 21.39 -2.04
C ALA A 11 2.66 21.83 -3.49
N SER A 12 2.43 20.88 -4.40
CA SER A 12 2.07 21.16 -5.78
C SER A 12 0.57 21.44 -5.88
N GLY A 13 0.17 22.32 -6.82
CA GLY A 13 -1.23 22.54 -7.16
C GLY A 13 -1.67 21.79 -8.42
N GLY A 14 -0.86 20.84 -8.90
CA GLY A 14 -1.13 20.08 -10.14
C GLY A 14 -1.91 18.80 -9.90
N THR A 15 -2.29 18.12 -10.98
CA THR A 15 -2.97 16.82 -10.88
C THR A 15 -1.99 15.70 -10.51
N ALA A 16 -2.52 14.60 -9.99
CA ALA A 16 -1.73 13.41 -9.68
C ALA A 16 -1.03 12.85 -10.92
N GLU A 17 -1.70 12.86 -12.07
CA GLU A 17 -1.16 12.41 -13.36
C GLU A 17 0.01 13.29 -13.82
N GLN A 18 -0.17 14.62 -13.83
CA GLN A 18 0.89 15.57 -14.23
C GLN A 18 2.12 15.45 -13.33
N TYR A 19 1.91 15.30 -12.02
CA TYR A 19 3.01 15.13 -11.09
C TYR A 19 3.72 13.77 -11.28
N ALA A 20 2.96 12.70 -11.52
CA ALA A 20 3.51 11.38 -11.80
C ALA A 20 4.38 11.38 -13.07
N GLU A 21 3.91 11.98 -14.16
CA GLU A 21 4.68 12.18 -15.41
C GLU A 21 5.95 12.99 -15.17
N ASN A 22 5.89 14.04 -14.36
CA ASN A 22 7.08 14.80 -14.00
C ASN A 22 8.09 13.93 -13.22
N VAL A 23 7.61 13.14 -12.25
CA VAL A 23 8.45 12.22 -11.46
C VAL A 23 9.09 11.16 -12.35
N GLU A 24 8.39 10.64 -13.35
CA GLU A 24 8.91 9.67 -14.32
C GLU A 24 10.21 10.16 -14.96
N THR A 25 10.25 11.41 -15.44
CA THR A 25 11.43 11.99 -16.12
C THR A 25 12.66 12.10 -15.21
N ARG A 26 12.46 12.23 -13.90
CA ARG A 26 13.53 12.48 -12.90
C ARG A 26 13.69 11.36 -11.87
N GLY A 27 12.95 10.26 -12.02
CA GLY A 27 12.89 9.15 -11.06
C GLY A 27 14.22 8.44 -10.87
N HIS A 28 15.11 8.49 -11.87
CA HIS A 28 16.47 7.94 -11.83
C HIS A 28 17.36 8.58 -10.74
N ARG A 29 16.99 9.77 -10.24
CA ARG A 29 17.71 10.46 -9.15
C ARG A 29 17.42 9.91 -7.76
N PHE A 30 16.51 8.93 -7.66
CA PHE A 30 16.07 8.34 -6.40
C PHE A 30 16.36 6.83 -6.38
N ASN A 31 16.50 6.26 -5.17
CA ASN A 31 16.48 4.80 -5.01
C ASN A 31 15.15 4.22 -5.50
N GLY A 32 15.10 2.90 -5.73
CA GLY A 32 13.88 2.20 -6.16
C GLY A 32 12.64 2.59 -5.33
N PHE A 33 11.53 2.91 -5.99
CA PHE A 33 10.28 3.27 -5.34
C PHE A 33 9.05 2.87 -6.14
N ASN A 34 7.96 2.67 -5.42
CA ASN A 34 6.59 2.76 -5.92
C ASN A 34 5.93 3.98 -5.25
N LEU A 35 5.18 4.78 -6.01
CA LEU A 35 4.52 5.97 -5.51
C LEU A 35 3.07 6.01 -6.04
N LEU A 36 2.12 6.12 -5.12
CA LEU A 36 0.70 6.34 -5.39
C LEU A 36 0.35 7.78 -5.00
N LEU A 37 -0.37 8.47 -5.87
CA LEU A 37 -0.71 9.89 -5.75
C LEU A 37 -2.19 10.06 -5.99
N TYR A 38 -2.89 10.66 -5.04
CA TYR A 38 -4.31 10.97 -5.15
C TYR A 38 -4.50 12.48 -5.01
N ASP A 39 -5.16 13.11 -5.98
CA ASP A 39 -5.38 14.56 -6.01
C ASP A 39 -6.79 14.98 -5.55
N GLY A 40 -7.55 14.06 -4.96
CA GLY A 40 -8.96 14.26 -4.63
C GLY A 40 -9.93 13.83 -5.74
N SER A 41 -9.41 13.51 -6.93
CA SER A 41 -10.23 13.06 -8.07
C SER A 41 -9.72 11.77 -8.70
N ARG A 42 -8.42 11.67 -8.95
CA ARG A 42 -7.80 10.55 -9.66
C ARG A 42 -6.60 10.02 -8.89
N LEU A 43 -6.37 8.72 -9.03
CA LEU A 43 -5.20 8.04 -8.50
C LEU A 43 -4.21 7.80 -9.63
N ALA A 44 -2.95 8.17 -9.42
CA ALA A 44 -1.86 7.91 -10.34
C ALA A 44 -0.78 7.05 -9.65
N TYR A 45 -0.14 6.20 -10.44
CA TYR A 45 0.97 5.36 -10.02
C TYR A 45 2.22 5.71 -10.82
N VAL A 46 3.35 5.88 -10.12
CA VAL A 46 4.68 6.03 -10.74
C VAL A 46 5.72 5.21 -10.01
N THR A 47 6.62 4.61 -10.78
CA THR A 47 7.79 3.87 -10.30
C THR A 47 8.99 4.20 -11.17
N ASN A 48 10.20 4.04 -10.62
CA ASN A 48 11.46 4.14 -11.35
C ASN A 48 12.11 2.77 -11.64
N ARG A 49 11.43 1.67 -11.32
CA ARG A 49 11.93 0.30 -11.49
C ARG A 49 10.87 -0.60 -12.16
N PRO A 50 11.28 -1.62 -12.95
CA PRO A 50 12.62 -1.76 -13.55
C PRO A 50 12.92 -0.62 -14.53
N ASN A 51 11.89 -0.06 -15.16
CA ASN A 51 11.94 1.13 -15.99
C ASN A 51 11.01 2.19 -15.42
N ALA A 52 11.38 3.47 -15.57
CA ALA A 52 10.52 4.58 -15.20
C ALA A 52 9.23 4.56 -16.03
N ARG A 53 8.10 4.70 -15.35
CA ARG A 53 6.77 4.84 -15.99
C ARG A 53 5.78 5.45 -15.01
N ALA A 54 4.91 6.31 -15.51
CA ALA A 54 3.72 6.78 -14.83
C ALA A 54 2.46 6.29 -15.56
N ARG A 55 1.38 6.05 -14.81
CA ARG A 55 0.07 5.77 -15.39
C ARG A 55 -1.07 6.12 -14.42
N PRO A 56 -2.27 6.43 -14.93
CA PRO A 56 -3.46 6.43 -14.09
C PRO A 56 -3.71 5.03 -13.51
N VAL A 57 -4.39 4.99 -12.37
CA VAL A 57 -4.94 3.78 -11.77
C VAL A 57 -6.45 3.80 -11.99
N ASP A 58 -6.94 2.84 -12.76
CA ASP A 58 -8.36 2.73 -13.11
C ASP A 58 -9.21 2.35 -11.90
N SER A 59 -10.53 2.48 -12.05
CA SER A 59 -11.48 2.00 -11.04
C SER A 59 -11.41 0.48 -10.91
N GLY A 60 -11.21 -0.03 -9.70
CA GLY A 60 -11.14 -1.46 -9.43
C GLY A 60 -10.37 -1.80 -8.16
N ILE A 61 -10.10 -3.09 -7.97
CA ILE A 61 -9.28 -3.59 -6.87
C ILE A 61 -7.85 -3.78 -7.37
N HIS A 62 -6.93 -3.03 -6.79
CA HIS A 62 -5.51 -3.07 -7.13
C HIS A 62 -4.66 -3.49 -5.93
N GLY A 63 -3.51 -4.09 -6.19
CA GLY A 63 -2.58 -4.54 -5.16
C GLY A 63 -1.16 -4.08 -5.41
N LEU A 64 -0.51 -3.53 -4.38
CA LEU A 64 0.88 -3.08 -4.47
C LEU A 64 1.71 -3.68 -3.34
N SER A 65 2.90 -4.17 -3.69
CA SER A 65 3.93 -4.56 -2.73
C SER A 65 5.29 -4.03 -3.18
N ASN A 66 6.37 -4.77 -2.96
CA ASN A 66 7.72 -4.39 -3.37
C ASN A 66 8.05 -4.76 -4.83
N ALA A 67 7.04 -4.79 -5.68
CA ALA A 67 7.13 -5.03 -7.12
C ALA A 67 6.20 -4.07 -7.86
N ASP A 68 5.96 -4.32 -9.14
CA ASP A 68 5.03 -3.53 -9.95
C ASP A 68 3.59 -3.64 -9.44
N LEU A 69 2.78 -2.60 -9.67
CA LEU A 69 1.35 -2.62 -9.35
C LEU A 69 0.67 -3.83 -10.00
N ASP A 70 -0.09 -4.57 -9.21
CA ASP A 70 -0.78 -5.82 -9.56
C ASP A 70 0.13 -7.00 -9.92
N THR A 71 1.41 -6.98 -9.49
CA THR A 71 2.23 -8.20 -9.52
C THR A 71 1.53 -9.30 -8.70
N PRO A 72 1.30 -10.51 -9.27
CA PRO A 72 0.41 -11.52 -8.70
C PRO A 72 1.10 -12.34 -7.58
N TRP A 73 1.67 -11.65 -6.60
CA TRP A 73 2.25 -12.31 -5.43
C TRP A 73 1.15 -12.92 -4.56
N PRO A 74 1.39 -14.09 -3.92
CA PRO A 74 0.36 -14.79 -3.16
C PRO A 74 -0.40 -13.92 -2.16
N LYS A 75 0.30 -13.05 -1.41
CA LYS A 75 -0.29 -12.10 -0.44
C LYS A 75 -1.11 -10.98 -1.07
N VAL A 76 -0.73 -10.56 -2.28
CA VAL A 76 -1.45 -9.52 -3.01
C VAL A 76 -2.76 -10.11 -3.50
N GLU A 77 -2.69 -11.26 -4.15
CA GLU A 77 -3.87 -11.96 -4.67
C GLU A 77 -4.83 -12.40 -3.57
N SER A 78 -4.32 -12.90 -2.43
CA SER A 78 -5.18 -13.23 -1.28
C SER A 78 -5.86 -12.00 -0.69
N GLY A 79 -5.12 -10.90 -0.51
CA GLY A 79 -5.68 -9.64 0.00
C GLY A 79 -6.74 -9.04 -0.93
N LYS A 80 -6.51 -9.04 -2.24
CA LYS A 80 -7.50 -8.59 -3.23
C LYS A 80 -8.79 -9.41 -3.14
N ARG A 81 -8.70 -10.74 -3.07
CA ARG A 81 -9.87 -11.62 -2.91
C ARG A 81 -10.62 -11.40 -1.61
N GLU A 82 -9.94 -11.14 -0.50
CA GLU A 82 -10.61 -10.87 0.78
C GLU A 82 -11.31 -9.51 0.79
N LEU A 83 -10.70 -8.49 0.16
CA LEU A 83 -11.31 -7.18 -0.03
C LEU A 83 -12.55 -7.29 -0.93
N GLU A 84 -12.44 -8.01 -2.05
CA GLU A 84 -13.54 -8.27 -2.98
C GLU A 84 -14.73 -8.92 -2.25
N ARG A 85 -14.49 -9.98 -1.47
CA ARG A 85 -15.54 -10.62 -0.67
C ARG A 85 -16.17 -9.68 0.36
N ALA A 86 -15.37 -8.84 1.02
CA ALA A 86 -15.90 -7.87 1.98
C ALA A 86 -16.83 -6.84 1.31
N LEU A 87 -16.50 -6.42 0.09
CA LEU A 87 -17.32 -5.55 -0.75
C LEU A 87 -18.61 -6.25 -1.18
N GLU A 88 -18.52 -7.46 -1.73
CA GLU A 88 -19.67 -8.22 -2.23
C GLU A 88 -20.69 -8.58 -1.14
N THR A 89 -20.20 -8.90 0.06
CA THR A 89 -21.05 -9.26 1.21
C THR A 89 -21.59 -8.05 1.98
N GLY A 90 -21.18 -6.82 1.63
CA GLY A 90 -21.55 -5.62 2.36
C GLY A 90 -20.99 -5.57 3.78
N THR A 91 -19.91 -6.31 4.06
CA THR A 91 -19.27 -6.38 5.38
C THR A 91 -18.07 -5.44 5.50
N LEU A 92 -17.92 -4.50 4.58
CA LEU A 92 -16.84 -3.52 4.57
C LEU A 92 -16.94 -2.60 5.80
N SER A 93 -16.00 -2.74 6.71
CA SER A 93 -15.77 -1.82 7.83
C SER A 93 -14.28 -1.58 8.00
N THR A 94 -13.91 -0.53 8.73
CA THR A 94 -12.50 -0.24 9.04
C THR A 94 -11.84 -1.41 9.79
N GLU A 95 -12.57 -2.02 10.72
CA GLU A 95 -12.11 -3.20 11.47
C GLU A 95 -11.86 -4.37 10.52
N ARG A 96 -12.81 -4.64 9.61
CA ARG A 96 -12.67 -5.74 8.64
C ARG A 96 -11.46 -5.52 7.71
N LEU A 97 -11.21 -4.28 7.30
CA LEU A 97 -10.04 -3.92 6.48
C LEU A 97 -8.73 -4.09 7.26
N LEU A 98 -8.70 -3.70 8.52
CA LEU A 98 -7.55 -3.93 9.40
C LEU A 98 -7.31 -5.43 9.64
N GLU A 99 -8.35 -6.24 9.77
CA GLU A 99 -8.25 -7.70 9.85
C GLU A 99 -7.62 -8.31 8.59
N ILE A 100 -8.03 -7.88 7.41
CA ILE A 100 -7.43 -8.29 6.13
C ILE A 100 -5.92 -7.99 6.12
N LEU A 101 -5.48 -6.86 6.69
CA LEU A 101 -4.05 -6.52 6.77
C LEU A 101 -3.27 -7.33 7.80
N ARG A 102 -3.94 -8.02 8.74
CA ARG A 102 -3.33 -8.80 9.83
C ARG A 102 -2.98 -10.25 9.47
N ASP A 103 -3.21 -10.66 8.23
CA ASP A 103 -2.89 -11.99 7.74
C ASP A 103 -1.38 -12.29 7.77
N ASP A 104 -0.98 -13.19 8.67
CA ASP A 104 0.41 -13.63 8.87
C ASP A 104 0.74 -14.95 8.16
N VAL A 105 -0.15 -15.43 7.28
CA VAL A 105 0.06 -16.63 6.47
C VAL A 105 1.23 -16.41 5.50
N ARG A 106 2.22 -17.31 5.55
CA ARG A 106 3.35 -17.35 4.63
C ARG A 106 3.01 -18.19 3.40
N ALA A 107 3.49 -17.77 2.25
CA ALA A 107 3.39 -18.55 1.02
C ALA A 107 4.36 -19.76 1.08
N PRO A 108 4.02 -20.87 0.40
CA PRO A 108 4.94 -21.99 0.24
C PRO A 108 6.14 -21.58 -0.63
N ASP A 109 7.29 -22.21 -0.41
CA ASP A 109 8.58 -21.82 -1.01
C ASP A 109 8.52 -21.77 -2.54
N GLU A 110 7.79 -22.68 -3.18
CA GLU A 110 7.68 -22.76 -4.64
C GLU A 110 6.90 -21.59 -5.26
N LYS A 111 6.21 -20.81 -4.43
CA LYS A 111 5.46 -19.61 -4.83
C LYS A 111 6.15 -18.31 -4.40
N LEU A 112 7.32 -18.40 -3.76
CA LEU A 112 8.09 -17.22 -3.37
C LEU A 112 8.75 -16.61 -4.61
N PRO A 113 8.80 -15.27 -4.71
CA PRO A 113 9.66 -14.64 -5.69
C PRO A 113 11.13 -14.84 -5.31
N ASP A 114 12.02 -14.71 -6.29
CA ASP A 114 13.45 -14.54 -6.04
C ASP A 114 13.81 -13.06 -6.27
N THR A 115 13.76 -12.27 -5.19
CA THR A 115 14.14 -10.85 -5.22
C THR A 115 15.60 -10.61 -4.80
N GLY A 116 16.36 -11.68 -4.53
CA GLY A 116 17.75 -11.62 -4.10
C GLY A 116 17.97 -11.33 -2.61
N VAL A 117 16.93 -11.35 -1.77
CA VAL A 117 17.05 -11.13 -0.32
C VAL A 117 17.28 -12.41 0.51
N GLY A 118 17.29 -13.57 -0.15
CA GLY A 118 17.45 -14.88 0.47
C GLY A 118 16.14 -15.49 0.97
N LEU A 119 16.08 -16.83 0.97
CA LEU A 119 14.84 -17.60 1.18
C LEU A 119 14.13 -17.30 2.50
N ASP A 120 14.86 -17.17 3.61
CA ASP A 120 14.23 -16.92 4.91
C ASP A 120 13.56 -15.55 4.98
N LEU A 121 14.15 -14.53 4.34
CA LEU A 121 13.52 -13.23 4.27
C LEU A 121 12.35 -13.25 3.26
N GLU A 122 12.46 -13.95 2.14
CA GLU A 122 11.33 -14.13 1.20
C GLU A 122 10.12 -14.77 1.88
N ARG A 123 10.34 -15.84 2.66
CA ARG A 123 9.29 -16.47 3.48
C ARG A 123 8.62 -15.47 4.41
N ALA A 124 9.40 -14.66 5.11
CA ALA A 124 8.86 -13.65 6.02
C ALA A 124 8.11 -12.54 5.27
N LEU A 125 8.66 -12.04 4.16
CA LEU A 125 8.06 -10.99 3.33
C LEU A 125 6.81 -11.49 2.57
N SER A 126 6.57 -12.79 2.51
CA SER A 126 5.42 -13.38 1.80
C SER A 126 4.09 -13.21 2.51
N SER A 127 4.06 -12.80 3.78
CA SER A 127 2.82 -12.46 4.49
C SER A 127 2.46 -10.96 4.34
N ARG A 128 1.20 -10.61 4.60
CA ARG A 128 0.77 -9.20 4.70
C ARG A 128 1.20 -8.61 6.04
N PHE A 129 1.04 -9.40 7.10
CA PHE A 129 1.51 -9.09 8.44
C PHE A 129 2.77 -9.88 8.77
N ILE A 130 3.91 -9.21 8.75
CA ILE A 130 5.21 -9.83 8.93
C ILE A 130 5.49 -9.93 10.43
N ARG A 131 5.61 -11.18 10.92
CA ARG A 131 6.03 -11.48 12.28
C ARG A 131 7.42 -12.12 12.25
N SER A 132 8.42 -11.35 12.66
CA SER A 132 9.75 -11.86 12.97
C SER A 132 10.45 -10.93 13.97
N ASP A 133 11.45 -11.46 14.69
CA ASP A 133 12.21 -10.68 15.68
C ASP A 133 13.12 -9.63 15.02
N ALA A 134 13.59 -9.87 13.79
CA ALA A 134 14.52 -9.00 13.09
C ALA A 134 13.83 -7.95 12.20
N TYR A 135 12.64 -8.27 11.69
CA TYR A 135 11.90 -7.43 10.73
C TYR A 135 10.40 -7.75 10.77
N GLY A 136 9.56 -6.76 11.07
CA GLY A 136 8.13 -6.99 11.23
C GLY A 136 7.25 -5.79 10.87
N THR A 137 5.97 -6.06 10.66
CA THR A 137 4.96 -5.02 10.40
C THR A 137 4.81 -4.16 11.66
N ARG A 138 5.07 -2.85 11.51
CA ARG A 138 4.99 -1.87 12.61
C ARG A 138 3.69 -1.09 12.63
N SER A 139 3.03 -0.96 11.48
CA SER A 139 1.73 -0.32 11.38
C SER A 139 0.84 -0.98 10.34
N SER A 140 -0.46 -0.82 10.52
CA SER A 140 -1.49 -1.14 9.52
C SER A 140 -2.43 0.06 9.43
N THR A 141 -2.62 0.57 8.21
CA THR A 141 -3.34 1.82 7.98
C THR A 141 -4.48 1.57 7.00
N VAL A 142 -5.66 2.08 7.33
CA VAL A 142 -6.83 2.12 6.46
C VAL A 142 -7.17 3.58 6.21
N VAL A 143 -7.37 3.93 4.93
CA VAL A 143 -7.83 5.25 4.52
C VAL A 143 -9.07 5.05 3.66
N LEU A 144 -10.20 5.58 4.12
CA LEU A 144 -11.48 5.56 3.41
C LEU A 144 -11.78 6.98 2.95
N ILE A 145 -12.08 7.15 1.66
CA ILE A 145 -12.42 8.44 1.08
C ILE A 145 -13.83 8.33 0.49
N GLY A 146 -14.77 9.03 1.11
CA GLY A 146 -16.17 9.07 0.69
C GLY A 146 -16.38 9.96 -0.54
N ARG A 147 -17.49 9.73 -1.25
CA ARG A 147 -17.89 10.59 -2.39
C ARG A 147 -18.28 12.01 -1.98
N ASP A 148 -18.60 12.19 -0.70
CA ASP A 148 -18.83 13.46 -0.03
C ASP A 148 -17.52 14.16 0.39
N GLY A 149 -16.36 13.55 0.09
CA GLY A 149 -15.05 14.06 0.45
C GLY A 149 -14.65 13.79 1.90
N ARG A 150 -15.50 13.13 2.71
CA ARG A 150 -15.12 12.71 4.07
C ARG A 150 -13.99 11.70 4.00
N ILE A 151 -12.95 11.90 4.80
CA ILE A 151 -11.80 10.99 4.89
C ILE A 151 -11.75 10.40 6.29
N VAL A 152 -11.81 9.08 6.39
CA VAL A 152 -11.53 8.35 7.63
C VAL A 152 -10.16 7.72 7.51
N PHE A 153 -9.26 8.10 8.41
CA PHE A 153 -7.92 7.53 8.54
C PHE A 153 -7.85 6.78 9.86
N THR A 154 -7.54 5.49 9.81
CA THR A 154 -7.33 4.68 11.01
C THR A 154 -6.00 3.95 10.89
N GLU A 155 -5.14 4.11 11.88
CA GLU A 155 -3.84 3.44 11.94
C GLU A 155 -3.69 2.66 13.25
N GLN A 156 -3.24 1.41 13.10
CA GLN A 156 -2.82 0.56 14.20
C GLN A 156 -1.32 0.50 14.26
N THR A 157 -0.72 0.84 15.41
CA THR A 157 0.70 0.63 15.66
C THR A 157 0.90 -0.70 16.38
N HIS A 158 1.81 -1.52 15.84
CA HIS A 158 2.15 -2.85 16.33
C HIS A 158 3.52 -2.81 16.99
N ILE A 159 3.56 -3.08 18.29
CA ILE A 159 4.81 -3.19 19.06
C ILE A 159 5.15 -4.67 19.19
N PRO A 160 6.40 -5.09 18.94
CA PRO A 160 6.81 -6.47 19.15
C PRO A 160 6.45 -6.95 20.56
N ARG A 161 5.81 -8.13 20.66
CA ARG A 161 5.36 -8.77 21.90
C ARG A 161 4.11 -8.16 22.55
N ASP A 162 3.60 -7.04 22.06
CA ASP A 162 2.28 -6.57 22.44
C ASP A 162 1.21 -7.36 21.66
N THR A 163 0.15 -7.73 22.35
CA THR A 163 -0.99 -8.45 21.76
C THR A 163 -2.11 -7.50 21.33
N ARG A 164 -2.06 -6.23 21.76
CA ARG A 164 -3.05 -5.21 21.43
C ARG A 164 -2.37 -4.02 20.76
N PRO A 165 -2.64 -3.74 19.47
CA PRO A 165 -2.11 -2.54 18.86
C PRO A 165 -2.76 -1.30 19.45
N SER A 166 -2.00 -0.22 19.58
CA SER A 166 -2.58 1.10 19.79
C SER A 166 -3.24 1.55 18.48
N THR A 167 -4.42 2.17 18.58
CA THR A 167 -5.18 2.63 17.41
C THR A 167 -5.38 4.14 17.52
N VAL A 168 -5.12 4.85 16.42
CA VAL A 168 -5.51 6.25 16.23
C VAL A 168 -6.48 6.33 15.07
N GLU A 169 -7.48 7.20 15.21
CA GLU A 169 -8.47 7.46 14.18
C GLU A 169 -8.65 8.97 14.00
N PHE A 170 -8.70 9.40 12.75
CA PHE A 170 -9.01 10.77 12.36
C PHE A 170 -10.17 10.75 11.36
N ASP A 171 -11.17 11.56 11.66
CA ASP A 171 -12.34 11.80 10.81
C ASP A 171 -12.26 13.23 10.26
N LEU A 172 -11.90 13.34 8.98
CA LEU A 172 -11.65 14.61 8.31
C LEU A 172 -12.84 14.92 7.42
N ILE A 173 -13.58 15.95 7.78
CA ILE A 173 -14.75 16.43 7.04
C ILE A 173 -14.31 17.68 6.26
N PRO A 174 -14.49 17.71 4.93
CA PRO A 174 -14.22 18.92 4.13
C PRO A 174 -15.01 20.10 4.70
N THR A 175 -14.37 21.27 4.73
CA THR A 175 -15.01 22.53 5.15
C THR A 175 -15.70 23.21 3.99
#